data_AF-A0AA38INT2-F1
#
_entry.id   AF-A0AA38INT2-F1
#
_cell.length_a   1.000
_cell.length_b   1.000
_cell.length_c   1.000
_cell.angle_alpha   90.00
_cell.angle_beta   90.00
_cell.angle_gamma   90.00
#
_symmetry.space_group_name_H-M   'P 1'
#
loop_
_entity.id
_entity.type
_entity.pdbx_description
1 polymer ?
#
loop_
_entity_poly.entity_id
_entity_poly.type
_entity_poly.pdbx_seq_one_letter_code
_entity_poly.pdbx_strand_id
1 'polypeptide(L)' 'MDYVRHILCLMTVGLSLVYGQQQYFRVQPRDVKVQEGGEAMLECEVANLAGQVQWTKDGFALGRNFYFVEDK' A
#
# COMPACT_ATOMS: atom_id res chain seq x y z
N MET A 1 -39.92 16.47 11.49
CA MET A 1 -39.29 15.21 11.94
C MET A 1 -38.70 14.42 10.77
N ASP A 2 -39.15 14.68 9.54
CA ASP A 2 -38.74 13.93 8.34
C ASP A 2 -37.38 14.34 7.78
N TYR A 3 -37.03 15.63 7.87
CA TYR A 3 -35.73 16.16 7.41
C TYR A 3 -34.55 15.54 8.17
N VAL A 4 -34.67 15.32 9.48
CA VAL A 4 -33.60 14.73 10.32
C VAL A 4 -33.30 13.28 9.91
N ARG A 5 -34.33 12.50 9.52
CA ARG A 5 -34.18 11.12 9.04
C ARG A 5 -33.49 11.08 7.67
N HIS A 6 -33.84 12.00 6.78
CA HIS A 6 -33.19 12.12 5.47
C HIS A 6 -31.74 12.58 5.60
N ILE A 7 -31.45 13.58 6.45
CA ILE A 7 -30.07 13.99 6.74
C ILE A 7 -29.26 12.82 7.32
N LEU A 8 -29.79 12.10 8.31
CA LEU A 8 -29.10 10.97 8.91
C LEU A 8 -28.82 9.85 7.88
N CYS A 9 -29.77 9.60 6.97
CA CYS A 9 -29.61 8.65 5.88
C CYS A 9 -28.52 9.08 4.88
N LEU A 10 -28.53 10.35 4.47
CA LEU A 10 -27.51 10.90 3.56
C LEU A 10 -26.11 10.87 4.19
N MET A 11 -25.99 11.16 5.49
CA MET A 11 -24.73 11.10 6.22
C MET A 11 -24.19 9.67 6.32
N THR A 12 -25.05 8.68 6.59
CA THR A 12 -24.64 7.26 6.70
C THR A 12 -24.26 6.64 5.35
N VAL A 13 -25.00 6.96 4.28
CA VAL A 13 -24.65 6.54 2.92
C VAL A 13 -23.35 7.20 2.46
N GLY A 14 -23.17 8.50 2.76
CA GLY A 14 -21.93 9.23 2.47
C GLY A 14 -20.71 8.66 3.19
N LEU A 15 -20.83 8.36 4.48
CA LEU A 15 -19.76 7.72 5.28
C LEU A 15 -19.34 6.36 4.70
N SER A 16 -20.31 5.55 4.26
CA SER A 16 -20.07 4.21 3.71
C SER A 16 -19.28 4.24 2.40
N LEU A 17 -19.49 5.26 1.56
CA LEU A 17 -18.78 5.45 0.29
C LEU A 17 -17.30 5.87 0.47
N VAL A 18 -16.93 6.35 1.65
CA VAL A 18 -15.56 6.83 1.96
C VAL A 18 -14.71 5.74 2.66
N TYR A 19 -15.30 4.59 3.02
CA TYR A 19 -14.56 3.47 3.61
C TYR A 19 -13.71 2.74 2.57
N GLY A 20 -12.59 3.37 2.17
CA GLY A 20 -11.50 2.68 1.49
C GLY A 20 -10.82 1.69 2.44
N GLN A 21 -10.51 0.49 1.97
CA GLN A 21 -9.69 -0.46 2.74
C GLN A 21 -8.27 0.13 2.90
N GLN A 22 -7.81 0.27 4.13
CA GLN A 22 -6.47 0.78 4.42
C GLN A 22 -5.41 -0.19 3.88
N GLN A 23 -4.47 0.31 3.07
CA GLN A 23 -3.32 -0.47 2.61
C GLN A 23 -2.35 -0.73 3.78
N TYR A 24 -1.74 -1.91 3.78
CA TYR A 24 -0.77 -2.31 4.81
C TYR A 24 0.27 -3.27 4.24
N PHE A 25 1.44 -3.31 4.87
CA PHE A 25 2.47 -4.30 4.55
C PHE A 25 2.07 -5.66 5.10
N ARG A 26 1.84 -6.63 4.21
CA ARG A 26 1.71 -8.04 4.57
C ARG A 26 3.08 -8.65 4.85
N VAL A 27 4.08 -8.26 4.05
CA VAL A 27 5.50 -8.58 4.27
C VAL A 27 6.29 -7.28 4.20
N GLN A 28 7.01 -6.97 5.27
CA GLN A 28 7.90 -5.81 5.32
C GLN A 28 9.31 -6.21 4.85
N PRO A 29 10.00 -5.33 4.11
CA PRO A 29 11.38 -5.57 3.74
C PRO A 29 12.26 -5.67 4.99
N ARG A 30 13.21 -6.59 4.96
CA ARG A 30 14.13 -6.89 6.05
C ARG A 30 15.57 -6.72 5.61
N ASP A 31 16.47 -6.60 6.59
CA ASP A 31 17.89 -6.49 6.33
C ASP A 31 18.44 -7.80 5.73
N VAL A 32 19.15 -7.68 4.61
CA VAL A 32 19.83 -8.79 3.93
C VAL A 32 21.32 -8.46 3.81
N LYS A 33 22.18 -9.45 4.08
CA LYS A 33 23.63 -9.35 3.89
C LYS A 33 24.04 -10.25 2.74
N VAL A 34 24.75 -9.69 1.77
CA VAL A 34 25.25 -10.42 0.60
C VAL A 34 26.73 -10.11 0.43
N GLN A 35 27.48 -11.06 -0.12
CA GLN A 35 28.88 -10.85 -0.48
C GLN A 35 28.98 -9.88 -1.65
N GLU A 36 30.11 -9.19 -1.77
CA GLU A 36 30.38 -8.31 -2.89
C GLU A 36 30.29 -9.07 -4.22
N GLY A 37 29.56 -8.50 -5.20
CA GLY A 37 29.27 -9.15 -6.47
C GLY A 37 28.13 -10.17 -6.46
N GLY A 38 27.54 -10.46 -5.30
CA GLY A 38 26.34 -11.29 -5.18
C GLY A 38 25.04 -10.53 -5.42
N GLU A 39 23.93 -11.28 -5.52
CA GLU A 39 22.58 -10.75 -5.72
C GLU A 39 21.82 -10.64 -4.39
N ALA A 40 21.12 -9.52 -4.18
CA ALA A 40 20.28 -9.28 -3.02
C ALA A 40 18.82 -9.10 -3.44
N MET A 41 17.92 -9.81 -2.78
CA MET A 41 16.47 -9.70 -2.99
C MET A 41 15.81 -9.11 -1.74
N LEU A 42 15.12 -7.98 -1.91
CA LEU A 42 14.32 -7.36 -0.86
C LEU A 42 12.84 -7.66 -1.11
N GLU A 43 12.27 -8.50 -0.26
CA GLU A 43 10.88 -8.93 -0.35
C GLU A 43 9.94 -7.87 0.25
N CYS A 44 8.81 -7.63 -0.41
CA CYS A 44 7.79 -6.70 0.08
C CYS A 44 6.43 -7.08 -0.52
N GLU A 45 5.43 -7.25 0.34
CA GLU A 45 4.04 -7.50 -0.06
C GLU A 45 3.12 -6.43 0.54
N VAL A 46 2.28 -5.82 -0.28
CA VAL A 46 1.27 -4.84 0.16
C VAL A 46 -0.12 -5.39 -0.10
N ALA A 47 -0.90 -5.52 0.96
CA ALA A 47 -2.31 -5.87 0.88
C ALA A 47 -3.18 -4.61 0.79
N ASN A 48 -4.35 -4.74 0.15
CA ASN A 48 -5.26 -3.62 -0.14
C ASN A 48 -4.55 -2.47 -0.86
N LEU A 49 -3.68 -2.77 -1.82
CA LEU A 49 -2.87 -1.77 -2.52
C LEU A 49 -3.78 -0.70 -3.15
N ALA A 50 -3.62 0.54 -2.71
CA ALA A 50 -4.40 1.68 -3.16
C ALA A 50 -3.45 2.75 -3.73
N GLY A 51 -2.70 2.39 -4.78
CA GLY A 51 -1.77 3.30 -5.44
C GLY A 51 -0.58 2.63 -6.10
N GLN A 52 0.46 3.41 -6.36
CA GLN A 52 1.77 2.94 -6.85
C GLN A 52 2.68 2.64 -5.67
N VAL A 53 3.50 1.60 -5.80
CA VAL A 53 4.56 1.27 -4.84
C VAL A 53 5.88 1.87 -5.32
N GLN A 54 6.72 2.33 -4.39
CA GLN A 54 8.01 2.96 -4.67
C GLN A 54 9.07 2.41 -3.71
N TRP A 55 10.24 2.05 -4.25
CA TRP A 55 11.41 1.75 -3.44
C TRP A 55 12.22 3.02 -3.17
N THR A 56 12.71 3.16 -1.95
CA THR A 56 13.61 4.25 -1.57
C THR A 56 14.93 3.70 -1.07
N LYS A 57 16.01 4.44 -1.34
CA LYS A 57 17.33 4.19 -0.76
C LYS A 57 17.85 5.51 -0.22
N ASP A 58 18.20 5.54 1.06
CA ASP A 58 18.74 6.73 1.74
C ASP A 58 17.84 7.99 1.58
N GLY A 59 16.52 7.78 1.52
CA GLY A 59 15.54 8.85 1.33
C GLY A 59 15.25 9.24 -0.12
N PHE A 60 15.92 8.63 -1.11
CA PHE A 60 15.71 8.90 -2.53
C PHE A 60 14.85 7.82 -3.18
N ALA A 61 13.80 8.24 -3.89
CA ALA A 61 12.97 7.35 -4.69
C ALA A 61 13.74 6.82 -5.90
N LEU A 62 13.79 5.50 -6.04
CA LEU A 62 14.56 4.84 -7.09
C LEU A 62 13.81 4.78 -8.44
N GLY A 63 12.54 5.20 -8.46
CA GLY A 63 11.69 5.20 -9.65
C GLY A 63 11.04 3.84 -9.92
N ARG A 64 10.32 3.75 -11.04
CA ARG A 64 9.49 2.60 -11.40
C ARG A 64 10.25 1.44 -12.07
N ASN A 65 11.58 1.53 -12.15
CA ASN A 65 12.41 0.54 -12.85
C ASN A 65 12.84 -0.64 -11.95
N PHE A 66 12.41 -0.64 -10.68
CA PHE A 66 12.53 -1.76 -9.76
C PHE A 66 11.22 -2.53 -9.80
N TYR A 67 11.21 -3.66 -10.50
CA TYR A 67 10.00 -4.43 -10.75
C TYR A 67 9.72 -5.37 -9.57
N PHE A 68 8.46 -5.44 -9.16
CA PHE A 68 7.96 -6.51 -8.30
C PHE A 68 8.07 -7.83 -9.07
N VAL A 69 8.81 -8.78 -8.53
CA VAL A 69 8.75 -10.16 -9.01
C VAL A 69 7.50 -10.76 -8.38
N GLU A 70 6.41 -10.81 -9.15
CA GLU A 70 5.26 -11.65 -8.77
C GLU A 70 5.71 -13.11 -8.88
N ASP A 71 5.73 -13.82 -7.75
CA ASP A 71 5.85 -15.27 -7.76
C ASP A 71 4.59 -15.83 -8.45
N LYS A 72 4.78 -16.60 -9.52
CA LYS A 72 3.69 -17.23 -10.29
C LYS A 72 3.23 -18.53 -9.68
#